data_AF-A0A6N9TYV9-F1
#
_entry.id   AF-A0A6N9TYV9-F1
#
_cell.length_a   1.000
_cell.length_b   1.000
_cell.length_c   1.000
_cell.angle_alpha   90.00
_cell.angle_beta   90.00
_cell.angle_gamma   90.00
#
_symmetry.space_group_name_H-M   'P 1'
#
loop_
_entity.id
_entity.type
_entity.pdbx_description
1 polymer ?
#
loop_
_entity_poly.entity_id
_entity_poly.type
_entity_poly.pdbx_seq_one_letter_code
_entity_poly.pdbx_strand_id
1 'polypeptide(L)' 'MTHSPVTTTTPPLRRGLTPPGETPPAEGFISEAHVERADGGIWEHPVFWAGLVLFGALVVAGYFLARIFGFA' A
#
# COMPACT_ATOMS: atom_id res chain seq x y z
N MET A 1 -20.85 -29.54 40.82
CA MET A 1 -20.12 -28.72 41.80
C MET A 1 -18.97 -29.54 42.37
N THR A 2 -17.75 -29.33 41.88
CA THR A 2 -16.54 -29.59 42.69
C THR A 2 -15.39 -28.78 42.10
N HIS A 3 -14.87 -27.88 42.92
CA HIS A 3 -13.79 -26.95 42.61
C HIS A 3 -12.47 -27.71 42.48
N SER A 4 -11.69 -27.43 41.43
CA SER A 4 -10.30 -27.87 41.38
C SER A 4 -9.44 -26.83 42.12
N PRO A 5 -8.63 -27.20 43.13
CA PRO A 5 -7.94 -26.23 43.97
C PRO A 5 -6.68 -25.74 43.26
N VAL A 6 -6.76 -24.53 42.70
CA VAL A 6 -5.56 -23.80 42.27
C VAL A 6 -5.02 -23.07 43.49
N THR A 7 -3.91 -23.55 44.06
CA THR A 7 -2.84 -22.71 44.63
C THR A 7 -1.58 -23.55 44.89
N THR A 8 -0.50 -23.32 44.14
CA THR A 8 0.89 -23.42 44.64
C THR A 8 1.83 -22.52 43.82
N THR A 9 2.07 -21.31 44.34
CA THR A 9 3.34 -20.53 44.38
C THR A 9 4.42 -20.70 43.29
N THR A 10 4.68 -19.69 42.43
CA THR A 10 6.01 -19.40 41.78
C THR A 10 6.06 -17.97 41.16
N PRO A 11 7.25 -17.37 40.87
CA PRO A 11 7.85 -16.12 41.40
C PRO A 11 7.48 -14.82 40.63
N PRO A 12 7.89 -13.59 41.04
CA PRO A 12 7.45 -12.37 40.38
C PRO A 12 7.96 -12.33 38.92
N LEU A 13 7.04 -12.00 38.02
CA LEU A 13 7.24 -11.89 36.57
C LEU A 13 8.55 -11.15 36.27
N ARG A 14 9.61 -11.87 35.88
CA ARG A 14 10.71 -11.28 35.10
C ARG A 14 10.02 -10.76 33.85
N ARG A 15 9.88 -9.42 33.77
CA ARG A 15 9.14 -8.63 32.78
C ARG A 15 8.88 -9.44 31.51
N GLY A 16 7.65 -9.92 31.40
CA GLY A 16 7.22 -10.97 30.49
C GLY A 16 7.61 -10.69 29.05
N LEU A 17 8.43 -11.55 28.50
CA LEU A 17 8.37 -11.83 27.08
C LEU A 17 7.31 -12.91 26.95
N THR A 18 6.11 -12.50 26.56
CA THR A 18 5.11 -13.42 25.98
C THR A 18 5.88 -14.29 24.97
N PRO A 19 5.78 -15.63 25.02
CA PRO A 19 6.38 -16.45 23.98
C PRO A 19 5.93 -15.89 22.63
N PRO A 20 6.81 -15.74 21.62
CA PRO A 20 6.35 -15.33 20.31
C PRO A 20 5.24 -16.31 19.93
N GLY A 21 4.01 -15.82 19.84
CA GLY A 21 2.93 -16.60 19.27
C GLY A 21 3.34 -16.96 17.84
N GLU A 22 2.76 -18.04 17.30
CA GLU A 22 2.70 -18.19 15.85
C GLU A 22 2.33 -16.83 15.26
N THR A 23 3.07 -16.39 14.23
CA THR A 23 2.68 -15.20 13.45
C THR A 23 1.17 -15.29 13.24
N PRO A 24 0.37 -14.28 13.65
CA PRO A 24 -1.06 -14.28 13.40
C PRO A 24 -1.28 -14.68 11.94
N PRO A 25 -2.21 -15.59 11.63
CA PRO A 25 -2.42 -16.07 10.27
C PRO A 25 -2.48 -14.85 9.36
N ALA A 26 -1.49 -14.68 8.49
CA ALA A 26 -1.05 -13.39 7.96
C ALA A 26 -2.22 -12.43 7.63
N GLU A 27 -2.70 -11.66 8.62
CA GLU A 27 -3.81 -10.71 8.45
C GLU A 27 -3.39 -9.49 7.62
N GLY A 28 -2.13 -9.48 7.15
CA GLY A 28 -1.52 -8.41 6.36
C GLY A 28 -1.09 -8.84 4.96
N PHE A 29 -1.50 -10.02 4.46
CA PHE A 29 -1.31 -10.29 3.03
C PHE A 29 -2.41 -9.57 2.25
N ILE A 30 -2.13 -8.36 1.78
CA ILE A 30 -2.96 -7.61 0.81
C ILE A 30 -3.12 -8.32 -0.55
N SER A 31 -2.68 -9.58 -0.67
CA SER A 31 -2.91 -10.45 -1.81
C SER A 31 -4.13 -11.32 -1.63
N GLU A 32 -5.00 -11.07 -0.65
CA GLU A 32 -6.40 -11.34 -0.90
C GLU A 32 -6.68 -10.72 -2.27
N ALA A 33 -7.05 -11.56 -3.24
CA ALA A 33 -7.26 -11.15 -4.60
C ALA A 33 -8.30 -10.04 -4.55
N HIS A 34 -7.84 -8.79 -4.59
CA HIS A 34 -8.73 -7.67 -4.68
C HIS A 34 -9.57 -7.96 -5.89
N VAL A 35 -10.89 -7.93 -5.73
CA VAL A 35 -11.80 -8.12 -6.84
C VAL A 35 -11.38 -7.09 -7.89
N GLU A 36 -10.72 -7.59 -8.93
CA GLU A 36 -10.20 -6.75 -9.98
C GLU A 36 -11.40 -6.03 -10.57
N ARG A 37 -11.32 -4.70 -10.62
CA ARG A 37 -12.39 -3.96 -11.25
C ARG A 37 -12.36 -4.34 -12.72
N ALA A 38 -13.52 -4.56 -13.32
CA ALA A 38 -13.61 -4.98 -14.72
C ALA A 38 -12.95 -3.96 -15.69
N ASP A 39 -12.85 -2.70 -15.27
CA ASP A 39 -12.21 -1.61 -15.99
C ASP A 39 -10.72 -1.42 -15.65
N GLY A 40 -10.16 -2.18 -14.69
CA GLY A 40 -8.78 -2.06 -14.22
C GLY A 40 -8.52 -0.80 -13.39
N GLY A 41 -9.18 0.31 -13.70
CA GLY A 41 -8.95 1.61 -13.08
C GLY A 41 -8.06 2.52 -13.94
N ILE A 42 -7.90 3.76 -13.49
CA ILE A 42 -7.16 4.78 -14.27
C ILE A 42 -5.65 4.52 -14.31
N TRP A 43 -5.09 3.80 -13.34
CA TRP A 43 -3.67 3.52 -13.23
C TRP A 43 -3.20 2.42 -14.18
N GLU A 44 -4.16 1.67 -14.72
CA GLU A 44 -4.01 0.48 -15.55
C GLU A 44 -4.14 0.82 -17.04
N HIS A 45 -4.44 2.08 -17.37
CA HIS A 45 -4.53 2.59 -18.72
C HIS A 45 -3.21 3.27 -19.16
N PRO A 46 -2.24 2.53 -19.73
CA PRO A 46 -0.93 3.08 -20.10
C PRO A 46 -1.04 4.24 -21.11
N VAL A 47 -2.04 4.20 -22.00
CA VAL A 47 -2.28 5.24 -23.00
C VAL A 47 -2.71 6.56 -22.36
N PHE A 48 -3.48 6.51 -21.26
CA PHE A 48 -3.90 7.72 -20.55
C PHE A 48 -2.68 8.48 -20.01
N TRP A 49 -1.78 7.78 -19.33
CA TRP A 49 -0.56 8.35 -18.76
C TRP A 49 0.43 8.78 -19.84
N ALA A 50 0.62 7.97 -20.89
CA ALA A 50 1.44 8.35 -22.03
C ALA A 50 0.90 9.62 -22.72
N GLY A 51 -0.42 9.75 -22.83
CA GLY A 51 -1.08 10.94 -23.35
C GLY A 51 -0.83 12.18 -22.49
N LEU A 52 -0.91 12.05 -21.15
CA LEU A 52 -0.62 13.15 -20.24
C LEU A 52 0.84 13.63 -20.36
N VAL A 53 1.80 12.70 -20.46
CA VAL A 53 3.22 13.01 -20.68
C VAL A 53 3.42 13.69 -22.03
N LEU A 54 2.85 13.14 -23.11
CA LEU A 54 2.94 13.72 -24.45
C LEU A 54 2.37 15.14 -24.48
N PHE A 55 1.20 15.35 -23.87
CA PHE A 55 0.57 16.67 -23.79
C PHE A 55 1.46 17.69 -23.06
N GLY A 56 1.99 17.33 -21.89
CA GLY A 56 2.94 18.18 -21.16
C GLY A 56 4.18 18.52 -21.98
N ALA A 57 4.74 17.54 -22.70
CA ALA A 57 5.88 17.75 -23.59
C ALA A 57 5.55 18.72 -24.74
N LEU A 58 4.36 18.62 -25.34
CA LEU A 58 3.91 19.51 -26.40
C LEU A 58 3.72 20.95 -25.91
N VAL A 59 3.21 21.16 -24.70
CA VAL A 59 3.06 22.50 -24.10
C VAL A 59 4.44 23.15 -23.93
N VAL A 60 5.40 22.42 -23.38
CA VAL A 60 6.78 22.93 -23.19
C VAL A 60 7.44 23.19 -24.54
N ALA A 61 7.35 22.25 -25.49
CA ALA A 61 7.88 22.44 -26.83
C ALA A 61 7.26 23.66 -27.53
N GLY A 62 5.94 23.84 -27.39
CA GLY A 62 5.20 24.98 -27.91
C GLY A 62 5.70 26.31 -27.34
N TYR A 63 5.98 26.37 -26.04
CA TYR A 63 6.60 27.55 -25.41
C TYR A 63 7.95 27.90 -26.06
N PHE A 64 8.83 26.92 -26.26
CA PHE A 64 10.13 27.16 -26.91
C PHE A 64 9.97 27.56 -28.38
N LEU A 65 9.03 26.96 -29.11
CA LEU A 65 8.72 27.37 -30.48
C LEU A 65 8.24 28.82 -30.51
N ALA A 66 7.29 29.20 -29.65
CA ALA A 66 6.84 30.58 -29.53
C ALA A 66 8.00 31.55 -29.23
N ARG A 67 8.91 31.14 -28.35
CA ARG A 67 10.10 31.91 -27.97
C ARG A 67 11.12 32.06 -29.10
N ILE A 68 11.27 31.04 -29.95
CA ILE A 68 12.17 31.06 -31.13
C ILE A 68 11.61 31.99 -32.20
N PHE A 69 10.30 31.95 -32.44
CA PHE A 69 9.64 32.73 -33.48
C PHE A 69 9.19 34.13 -33.04
N GLY A 70 9.37 34.49 -31.76
CA GLY A 70 9.08 35.83 -31.24
C GLY A 70 7.59 36.10 -30.98
N PHE A 71 6.79 35.05 -30.74
CA PHE A 71 5.39 35.18 -30.34
C PHE A 71 5.21 35.40 -28.83
N ALA A 72 6.28 35.23 -28.03
CA ALA A 72 6.35 35.44 -26.58
C ALA A 72 7.77 35.79 -26.12
#